data_AF-A0A1G0ZU95-F1
#
_entry.id   AF-A0A1G0ZU95-F1
#
_cell.length_a   1.000
_cell.length_b   1.000
_cell.length_c   1.000
_cell.angle_alpha   90.00
_cell.angle_beta   90.00
_cell.angle_gamma   90.00
#
_symmetry.space_group_name_H-M   'P 1'
#
loop_
_entity.id
_entity.type
_entity.pdbx_description
1 polymer ?
#
loop_
_entity_poly.entity_id
_entity_poly.type
_entity_poly.pdbx_seq_one_letter_code
_entity_poly.pdbx_strand_id
1 'polypeptide(L)'
;MIGILVIVLMIIVYGFFLLGWIIPLVIGSRNRRQNLPGSETWMRFSAIWGILALVTGTGIGIMLFLAVNMNRGSESPLAKPGHDFSPTSYKGPLGSLKIPFQGKSQISAECGKLGTLRCSSSNGTFTLPSGNIRIISFCTSTTDKKNRKWTASGTWHYSCATNSWDIPASGVNEIKAGPPFKASIKATYSPVTDSIDLVPEYVDAYGNPYKVCSDNREGTAPRFELFDGDNKLIMNGKFEFG
;
A
#
# COMPACT_ATOMS: atom_id res chain seq x y z
N MET A 1 22.12 11.59 3.64
CA MET A 1 23.00 12.49 4.44
C MET A 1 22.23 13.29 5.49
N ILE A 2 21.11 13.94 5.13
CA ILE A 2 20.28 14.73 6.07
C ILE A 2 19.77 13.92 7.28
N GLY A 3 19.31 12.68 7.08
CA GLY A 3 18.78 11.85 8.18
C GLY A 3 19.81 11.50 9.27
N ILE A 4 21.06 11.26 8.90
CA ILE A 4 22.13 10.97 9.87
C ILE A 4 22.42 12.20 10.73
N LEU A 5 22.44 13.39 10.11
CA LEU A 5 22.67 14.64 10.80
C LEU A 5 21.57 14.94 11.83
N VAL A 6 20.31 14.67 11.49
CA VAL A 6 19.16 14.83 12.40
C VAL A 6 19.26 13.88 13.60
N ILE A 7 19.63 12.61 13.37
CA ILE A 7 19.78 11.62 14.45
C ILE A 7 20.90 12.04 15.41
N VAL A 8 22.05 12.47 14.88
CA VAL A 8 23.18 12.95 15.69
C VAL A 8 22.78 14.16 16.53
N LEU A 9 22.06 15.11 15.95
CA LEU A 9 21.56 16.28 16.67
C LEU A 9 20.61 15.89 17.81
N MET A 10 19.68 14.95 17.56
CA MET A 10 18.76 14.45 18.59
C MET A 10 19.49 13.77 19.75
N ILE A 11 20.53 12.98 19.48
CA ILE A 11 21.35 12.32 20.50
C ILE A 11 22.10 13.37 21.35
N ILE A 12 22.67 14.39 20.72
CA ILE A 12 23.37 15.48 21.42
C ILE A 12 22.41 16.23 22.34
N VAL A 13 21.24 16.63 21.84
CA VAL A 13 20.22 17.33 22.63
C VAL A 13 19.77 16.46 23.80
N TYR A 14 19.50 15.17 23.56
CA TYR A 14 19.13 14.24 24.62
C TYR A 14 20.24 14.07 25.66
N GLY A 15 21.50 14.05 25.24
CA GLY A 15 22.66 14.04 26.13
C GLY A 15 22.71 15.26 27.06
N PHE A 16 22.40 16.46 26.56
CA PHE A 16 22.30 17.65 27.40
C PHE A 16 21.16 17.56 28.43
N PHE A 17 20.01 16.98 28.06
CA PHE A 17 18.91 16.72 29.00
C PHE A 17 19.33 15.73 30.10
N LEU A 18 20.08 14.68 29.75
CA LEU A 18 20.62 13.69 30.70
C LEU A 18 21.74 14.22 31.58
N LEU A 19 22.49 15.24 31.15
CA LEU A 19 23.46 15.89 32.03
C LEU A 19 22.79 16.91 32.96
N GLY A 20 21.71 17.55 32.48
CA GLY A 20 20.95 18.55 33.22
C GLY A 20 20.26 18.05 34.51
N TRP A 21 19.89 16.77 34.61
CA TRP A 21 19.27 16.23 35.84
C TRP A 21 20.28 15.74 36.89
N ILE A 22 21.47 15.28 36.46
CA ILE A 22 22.49 14.70 37.36
C ILE A 22 23.07 15.78 38.28
N ILE A 23 23.34 16.97 37.74
CA ILE A 23 23.97 18.06 38.51
C ILE A 23 23.07 18.52 39.69
N PRO A 24 21.77 18.86 39.48
CA PRO A 24 20.83 19.14 40.57
C PRO A 24 20.66 17.99 41.57
N LEU A 25 20.69 16.73 41.10
CA LEU A 25 20.58 15.55 41.96
C LEU A 25 21.76 15.47 42.94
N VAL A 26 22.98 15.62 42.42
CA VAL A 26 24.22 15.57 43.21
C VAL A 26 24.27 16.73 44.20
N ILE A 27 23.93 17.95 43.77
CA ILE A 27 23.86 19.13 44.65
C ILE A 27 22.81 18.92 45.75
N GLY A 28 21.59 18.49 45.39
CA GLY A 28 20.51 18.23 46.35
C GLY A 28 20.87 17.15 47.36
N SER A 29 21.49 16.04 46.92
CA SER A 29 21.94 14.95 47.78
C SER A 29 23.04 15.39 48.75
N ARG A 30 24.03 16.14 48.26
CA ARG A 30 25.10 16.70 49.11
C ARG A 30 24.54 17.67 50.15
N ASN A 31 23.67 18.59 49.73
CA ASN A 31 23.04 19.56 50.62
C ASN A 31 22.15 18.89 51.68
N ARG A 32 21.44 17.82 51.30
CA ARG A 32 20.64 17.03 52.25
C ARG A 32 21.52 16.34 53.29
N ARG A 33 22.66 15.76 52.89
CA ARG A 33 23.63 15.16 53.83
C ARG A 33 24.23 16.18 54.79
N GLN A 34 24.32 17.44 54.39
CA GLN A 34 24.87 18.54 55.18
C GLN A 34 23.81 19.36 55.93
N ASN A 35 22.53 18.97 55.90
CA ASN A 35 21.40 19.71 56.48
C ASN A 35 21.32 21.18 56.02
N LEU A 36 21.73 21.47 54.78
CA LEU A 36 21.68 22.81 54.21
C LEU A 36 20.25 23.15 53.73
N PRO A 37 19.81 24.42 53.90
CA PRO A 37 18.51 24.87 53.43
C PRO A 37 18.39 24.75 51.91
N GLY A 38 17.18 24.46 51.42
CA GLY A 38 16.89 24.32 49.99
C GLY A 38 17.24 22.96 49.38
N SER A 39 17.76 22.00 50.15
CA SER A 39 18.04 20.63 49.68
C SER A 39 16.81 19.92 49.11
N GLU A 40 15.64 20.14 49.71
CA GLU A 40 14.37 19.60 49.22
C GLU A 40 13.95 20.18 47.86
N THR A 41 14.14 21.48 47.65
CA THR A 41 13.86 22.15 46.38
C THR A 41 14.72 21.60 45.24
N TRP A 42 16.01 21.37 45.49
CA TRP A 42 16.93 20.77 44.52
C TRP A 42 16.56 19.32 44.18
N MET A 43 16.12 18.54 45.16
CA MET A 43 15.63 17.17 44.92
C MET A 43 14.34 17.15 44.10
N ARG A 44 13.37 18.03 44.40
CA ARG A 44 12.12 18.15 43.64
C ARG A 44 12.38 18.57 42.20
N PHE A 45 13.26 19.56 41.98
CA PHE A 45 13.65 19.99 40.64
C PHE A 45 14.31 18.86 39.84
N SER A 46 15.24 18.13 40.46
CA SER A 46 15.88 16.97 39.83
C SER A 46 14.89 15.87 39.47
N ALA A 47 13.91 15.58 40.34
CA ALA A 47 12.88 14.59 40.07
C ALA A 47 11.98 14.98 38.89
N ILE A 48 11.53 16.25 38.83
CA ILE A 48 10.72 16.76 37.71
C ILE A 48 11.52 16.69 36.40
N TRP A 49 12.79 17.09 36.41
CA TRP A 49 13.64 17.05 35.23
C TRP A 49 13.93 15.62 34.77
N GLY A 50 14.12 14.69 35.72
CA GLY A 50 14.31 13.27 35.43
C GLY A 50 13.10 12.64 34.74
N ILE A 51 11.88 12.96 35.20
CA ILE A 51 10.63 12.52 34.55
C ILE A 51 10.55 13.08 33.12
N LEU A 52 10.83 14.38 32.94
CA LEU A 52 10.80 15.03 31.62
C LEU A 52 11.81 14.39 30.65
N ALA A 53 13.02 14.07 31.12
CA ALA A 53 14.03 13.39 30.33
C ALA A 53 13.59 11.97 29.93
N LEU A 54 12.93 11.23 30.84
CA LEU A 54 12.44 9.88 30.57
C LEU A 54 11.31 9.88 29.53
N VAL A 55 10.33 10.77 29.67
CA VAL A 55 9.23 10.93 28.69
C VAL A 55 9.78 11.31 27.32
N THR A 56 10.68 12.29 27.27
CA THR A 56 11.28 12.77 26.02
C THR A 56 12.11 11.66 25.35
N GLY A 57 12.93 10.95 26.13
CA GLY A 57 13.73 9.84 25.62
C GLY A 57 12.88 8.69 25.09
N THR A 58 11.79 8.35 25.78
CA THR A 58 10.83 7.32 25.33
C THR A 58 10.13 7.77 24.05
N GLY A 59 9.71 9.03 23.96
CA GLY A 59 9.09 9.60 22.76
C GLY A 59 10.02 9.59 21.55
N ILE A 60 11.29 10.00 21.73
CA ILE A 60 12.32 9.91 20.67
C ILE A 60 12.57 8.44 20.29
N GLY A 61 12.66 7.54 21.27
CA GLY A 61 12.85 6.11 21.05
C GLY A 61 11.71 5.49 20.23
N ILE A 62 10.46 5.81 20.57
CA ILE A 62 9.27 5.39 19.82
C ILE A 62 9.29 6.00 18.41
N MET A 63 9.57 7.31 18.27
CA MET A 63 9.67 7.97 16.97
C MET A 63 10.77 7.35 16.09
N LEU A 64 11.93 7.03 16.66
CA LEU A 64 13.02 6.36 15.93
C LEU A 64 12.67 4.91 15.62
N PHE A 65 12.04 4.19 16.54
CA PHE A 65 11.56 2.82 16.31
C PHE A 65 10.50 2.80 15.20
N LEU A 66 9.55 3.74 15.22
CA LEU A 66 8.57 3.94 14.17
C LEU A 66 9.24 4.41 12.89
N ALA A 67 10.20 5.32 12.90
CA ALA A 67 10.91 5.74 11.70
C ALA A 67 11.78 4.63 11.11
N VAL A 68 12.37 3.77 11.94
CA VAL A 68 13.15 2.60 11.51
C VAL A 68 12.23 1.49 11.04
N ASN A 69 11.09 1.23 11.70
CA ASN A 69 10.12 0.24 11.26
C ASN A 69 9.25 0.72 10.12
N MET A 70 9.05 2.02 9.98
CA MET A 70 8.55 2.64 8.77
C MET A 70 9.66 2.65 7.73
N ASN A 71 10.96 2.77 8.01
CA ASN A 71 11.95 2.58 6.92
C ASN A 71 12.19 1.10 6.57
N ARG A 72 11.95 0.17 7.51
CA ARG A 72 12.02 -1.29 7.32
C ARG A 72 10.69 -1.88 6.81
N GLY A 73 9.58 -1.19 7.01
CA GLY A 73 8.20 -1.60 6.67
C GLY A 73 7.47 -0.62 5.72
N SER A 74 8.07 0.53 5.42
CA SER A 74 7.82 1.41 4.25
C SER A 74 8.84 1.08 3.15
N GLU A 75 9.23 -0.19 3.04
CA GLU A 75 8.92 -0.86 1.79
C GLU A 75 7.42 -1.13 1.72
N SER A 76 6.62 -0.06 1.71
CA SER A 76 5.27 -0.14 1.23
C SER A 76 5.40 -0.66 -0.20
N PRO A 77 4.77 -1.81 -0.56
CA PRO A 77 4.79 -2.29 -1.94
C PRO A 77 4.06 -1.32 -2.88
N LEU A 78 3.45 -0.25 -2.36
CA LEU A 78 3.09 0.92 -3.13
C LEU A 78 4.37 1.71 -3.47
N ALA A 79 5.00 1.23 -4.54
CA ALA A 79 5.78 1.98 -5.51
C ALA A 79 7.19 2.47 -5.08
N LYS A 80 8.14 1.54 -4.94
CA LYS A 80 9.36 1.74 -5.73
C LYS A 80 8.89 1.74 -7.20
N PRO A 81 9.17 2.77 -8.01
CA PRO A 81 8.80 2.72 -9.42
C PRO A 81 9.41 1.45 -10.00
N GLY A 82 8.56 0.49 -10.35
CA GLY A 82 9.02 -0.73 -10.99
C GLY A 82 9.82 -0.31 -12.22
N HIS A 83 11.00 -0.87 -12.39
CA HIS A 83 11.78 -0.58 -13.59
C HIS A 83 11.23 -1.42 -14.75
N ASP A 84 11.24 -0.84 -15.95
CA ASP A 84 10.81 -1.56 -17.14
C ASP A 84 11.75 -2.74 -17.35
N PHE A 85 11.16 -3.94 -17.40
CA PHE A 85 11.90 -5.17 -17.62
C PHE A 85 12.03 -5.43 -19.11
N SER A 86 13.27 -5.63 -19.56
CA SER A 86 13.56 -6.10 -20.92
C SER A 86 14.05 -7.55 -20.88
N PRO A 87 13.29 -8.50 -21.48
CA PRO A 87 13.73 -9.90 -21.56
C PRO A 87 15.07 -10.07 -22.27
N THR A 88 15.41 -9.20 -23.21
CA THR A 88 16.64 -9.30 -24.02
C THR A 88 17.90 -8.93 -23.25
N SER A 89 17.80 -8.14 -22.18
CA SER A 89 18.95 -7.74 -21.35
C SER A 89 19.14 -8.65 -20.12
N TYR A 90 18.17 -9.52 -19.83
CA TYR A 90 18.22 -10.42 -18.69
C TYR A 90 19.02 -11.69 -19.02
N LYS A 91 20.03 -12.00 -18.20
CA LYS A 91 20.92 -13.16 -18.41
C LYS A 91 20.46 -14.45 -17.72
N GLY A 92 19.43 -14.38 -16.89
CA GLY A 92 18.93 -15.53 -16.13
C GLY A 92 17.89 -16.34 -16.89
N PRO A 93 17.42 -17.45 -16.30
CA PRO A 93 16.34 -18.24 -16.87
C PRO A 93 15.05 -17.43 -16.96
N LEU A 94 14.38 -17.53 -18.11
CA LEU A 94 13.11 -16.85 -18.39
C LEU A 94 11.99 -17.89 -18.47
N GLY A 95 10.78 -17.46 -18.11
CA GLY A 95 9.55 -18.17 -18.42
C GLY A 95 8.49 -17.21 -18.93
N SER A 96 7.29 -17.73 -19.16
CA SER A 96 6.17 -16.97 -19.68
C SER A 96 4.97 -17.04 -18.75
N LEU A 97 4.33 -15.89 -18.58
CA LEU A 97 3.06 -15.75 -17.90
C LEU A 97 2.00 -15.32 -18.90
N LYS A 98 0.94 -16.09 -19.04
CA LYS A 98 -0.14 -15.81 -19.97
C LYS A 98 -1.38 -15.35 -19.20
N ILE A 99 -1.89 -14.19 -19.60
CA ILE A 99 -3.22 -13.69 -19.25
C ILE A 99 -4.07 -13.83 -20.53
N PRO A 100 -5.22 -14.50 -20.49
CA PRO A 100 -6.09 -14.73 -21.66
C PRO A 100 -6.79 -13.43 -22.13
N PHE A 101 -5.99 -12.46 -22.59
CA PHE A 101 -6.45 -11.19 -23.13
C PHE A 101 -5.62 -10.78 -24.35
N GLN A 102 -6.30 -10.40 -25.43
CA GLN A 102 -5.67 -9.85 -26.62
C GLN A 102 -5.78 -8.33 -26.58
N GLY A 103 -4.64 -7.66 -26.35
CA GLY A 103 -4.56 -6.22 -26.25
C GLY A 103 -3.31 -5.74 -25.50
N LYS A 104 -3.12 -4.42 -25.49
CA LYS A 104 -2.00 -3.82 -24.74
C LYS A 104 -2.22 -4.06 -23.25
N SER A 105 -1.26 -4.75 -22.65
CA SER A 105 -1.35 -5.23 -21.29
C SER A 105 -0.05 -4.93 -20.57
N GLN A 106 -0.15 -4.67 -19.28
CA GLN A 106 0.97 -4.35 -18.42
C GLN A 106 0.76 -5.03 -17.07
N ILE A 107 1.82 -5.61 -16.53
CA ILE A 107 1.84 -6.14 -15.17
C ILE A 107 2.97 -5.50 -14.38
N SER A 108 2.77 -5.37 -13.08
CA SER A 108 3.84 -5.09 -12.12
C SER A 108 4.03 -6.31 -11.24
N ALA A 109 5.25 -6.81 -11.16
CA ALA A 109 5.56 -8.07 -10.50
C ALA A 109 6.82 -7.96 -9.62
N GLU A 110 6.74 -8.42 -8.38
CA GLU A 110 7.85 -8.52 -7.45
C GLU A 110 8.60 -9.84 -7.66
N CYS A 111 9.91 -9.75 -7.93
CA CYS A 111 10.77 -10.86 -8.33
C CYS A 111 12.00 -10.96 -7.40
N GLY A 112 11.79 -11.31 -6.13
CA GLY A 112 12.86 -11.53 -5.15
C GLY A 112 13.93 -10.42 -5.16
N LYS A 113 15.19 -10.79 -5.43
CA LYS A 113 16.33 -9.84 -5.45
C LYS A 113 16.28 -8.80 -6.58
N LEU A 114 15.48 -9.02 -7.62
CA LEU A 114 15.30 -8.06 -8.72
C LEU A 114 14.32 -6.94 -8.33
N GLY A 115 13.59 -7.09 -7.23
CA GLY A 115 12.57 -6.13 -6.82
C GLY A 115 11.37 -6.10 -7.76
N THR A 116 10.73 -4.94 -7.91
CA THR A 116 9.53 -4.77 -8.73
C THR A 116 9.89 -4.53 -10.19
N LEU A 117 9.40 -5.41 -11.05
CA LEU A 117 9.51 -5.37 -12.50
C LEU A 117 8.20 -4.87 -13.11
N ARG A 118 8.32 -4.05 -14.16
CA ARG A 118 7.19 -3.63 -14.99
C ARG A 118 7.31 -4.28 -16.37
N CYS A 119 6.31 -5.04 -16.76
CA CYS A 119 6.35 -5.86 -17.96
C CYS A 119 5.14 -5.54 -18.83
N SER A 120 5.37 -5.41 -20.13
CA SER A 120 4.34 -5.06 -21.10
C SER A 120 4.19 -6.17 -22.14
N SER A 121 2.97 -6.37 -22.63
CA SER A 121 2.63 -7.33 -23.66
C SER A 121 1.54 -6.78 -24.57
N SER A 122 1.56 -7.16 -25.85
CA SER A 122 0.49 -6.85 -26.80
C SER A 122 -0.49 -8.02 -27.02
N ASN A 123 -0.15 -9.21 -26.53
CA ASN A 123 -0.89 -10.45 -26.77
C ASN A 123 -1.28 -11.18 -25.46
N GLY A 124 -1.13 -10.51 -24.32
CA GLY A 124 -1.41 -11.07 -23.00
C GLY A 124 -0.35 -12.06 -22.49
N THR A 125 0.72 -12.31 -23.24
CA THR A 125 1.84 -13.15 -22.81
C THR A 125 3.02 -12.28 -22.39
N PHE A 126 3.46 -12.43 -21.14
CA PHE A 126 4.55 -11.69 -20.53
C PHE A 126 5.75 -12.60 -20.35
N THR A 127 6.93 -12.16 -20.78
CA THR A 127 8.18 -12.84 -20.49
C THR A 127 8.77 -12.28 -19.20
N LEU A 128 9.10 -13.16 -18.26
CA LEU A 128 9.54 -12.82 -16.90
C LEU A 128 10.70 -13.73 -16.48
N PRO A 129 11.52 -13.35 -15.48
CA PRO A 129 12.46 -14.27 -14.83
C PRO A 129 11.73 -15.51 -14.30
N SER A 130 12.30 -16.70 -14.43
CA SER A 130 11.71 -17.90 -13.85
C SER A 130 11.80 -17.91 -12.32
N GLY A 131 10.87 -18.58 -11.67
CA GLY A 131 10.80 -18.77 -10.21
C GLY A 131 9.52 -18.20 -9.61
N ASN A 132 9.52 -18.05 -8.28
CA ASN A 132 8.37 -17.51 -7.55
C ASN A 132 8.27 -15.99 -7.76
N ILE A 133 7.19 -15.55 -8.41
CA ILE A 133 6.91 -14.16 -8.73
C ILE A 133 5.60 -13.75 -8.07
N ARG A 134 5.60 -12.59 -7.42
CA ARG A 134 4.37 -12.03 -6.86
C ARG A 134 3.82 -10.93 -7.75
N ILE A 135 2.63 -11.08 -8.30
CA ILE A 135 2.02 -10.02 -9.13
C ILE A 135 1.32 -9.01 -8.22
N ILE A 136 1.69 -7.75 -8.38
CA ILE A 136 1.18 -6.63 -7.59
C ILE A 136 -0.05 -6.04 -8.28
N SER A 137 0.03 -5.85 -9.60
CA SER A 137 -1.04 -5.26 -10.38
C SER A 137 -1.03 -5.73 -11.82
N PHE A 138 -2.21 -5.70 -12.44
CA PHE A 138 -2.37 -5.80 -13.89
C PHE A 138 -3.15 -4.61 -14.41
N CYS A 139 -2.87 -4.26 -15.65
CA CYS A 139 -3.56 -3.25 -16.41
C CYS A 139 -3.71 -3.77 -17.84
N THR A 140 -4.93 -3.79 -18.35
CA THR A 140 -5.24 -4.18 -19.72
C THR A 140 -5.99 -3.05 -20.38
N SER A 141 -5.58 -2.66 -21.58
CA SER A 141 -6.20 -1.59 -22.34
C SER A 141 -6.64 -2.08 -23.72
N THR A 142 -7.81 -1.66 -24.13
CA THR A 142 -8.32 -1.84 -25.49
C THR A 142 -8.92 -0.55 -26.02
N THR A 143 -9.08 -0.45 -27.33
CA THR A 143 -9.72 0.69 -27.98
C THR A 143 -10.99 0.20 -28.66
N ASP A 144 -12.11 0.88 -28.42
CA ASP A 144 -13.37 0.52 -29.07
C ASP A 144 -13.49 1.05 -30.52
N LYS A 145 -14.58 0.67 -31.19
CA LYS A 145 -14.86 1.10 -32.58
C LYS A 145 -14.99 2.62 -32.76
N LYS A 146 -15.17 3.38 -31.67
CA LYS A 146 -15.26 4.85 -31.66
C LYS A 146 -13.93 5.50 -31.24
N ASN A 147 -12.83 4.74 -31.27
CA ASN A 147 -11.50 5.17 -30.85
C ASN A 147 -11.40 5.59 -29.37
N ARG A 148 -12.30 5.11 -28.50
CA ARG A 148 -12.23 5.37 -27.06
C ARG A 148 -11.38 4.29 -26.40
N LYS A 149 -10.44 4.70 -25.55
CA LYS A 149 -9.59 3.80 -24.78
C LYS A 149 -10.32 3.34 -23.51
N TRP A 150 -10.36 2.04 -23.31
CA TRP A 150 -10.90 1.39 -22.13
C TRP A 150 -9.76 0.70 -21.40
N THR A 151 -9.63 1.01 -20.11
CA THR A 151 -8.61 0.41 -19.23
C THR A 151 -9.31 -0.39 -18.14
N ALA A 152 -8.98 -1.68 -18.03
CA ALA A 152 -9.30 -2.48 -16.85
C ALA A 152 -8.02 -2.67 -16.05
N SER A 153 -8.05 -2.36 -14.76
CA SER A 153 -6.89 -2.49 -13.87
C SER A 153 -7.32 -3.16 -12.58
N GLY A 154 -6.51 -4.11 -12.11
CA GLY A 154 -6.67 -4.67 -10.78
C GLY A 154 -5.36 -4.59 -10.00
N THR A 155 -5.48 -4.30 -8.71
CA THR A 155 -4.41 -4.52 -7.74
C THR A 155 -4.74 -5.80 -6.99
N TRP A 156 -3.80 -6.74 -6.97
CA TRP A 156 -3.90 -7.90 -6.10
C TRP A 156 -3.43 -7.49 -4.71
N HIS A 157 -4.31 -6.82 -3.95
CA HIS A 157 -4.03 -6.48 -2.56
C HIS A 157 -4.16 -7.71 -1.65
N TYR A 158 -3.16 -7.85 -0.78
CA TYR A 158 -2.98 -8.58 0.49
C TYR A 158 -4.00 -9.59 1.07
N SER A 159 -5.27 -9.65 0.66
CA SER A 159 -6.28 -10.53 1.27
C SER A 159 -6.68 -11.73 0.41
N CYS A 160 -6.34 -11.77 -0.88
CA CYS A 160 -6.60 -12.93 -1.73
C CYS A 160 -5.45 -13.92 -1.56
N ALA A 161 -5.76 -15.12 -1.07
CA ALA A 161 -4.80 -16.21 -0.96
C ALA A 161 -4.15 -16.48 -2.34
N THR A 162 -2.82 -16.44 -2.36
CA THR A 162 -1.90 -16.69 -3.50
C THR A 162 -1.86 -15.63 -4.61
N ASN A 163 -1.16 -14.52 -4.35
CA ASN A 163 -0.65 -13.61 -5.40
C ASN A 163 0.76 -14.00 -5.86
N SER A 164 1.18 -15.24 -5.64
CA SER A 164 2.51 -15.76 -6.00
C SER A 164 2.35 -16.90 -6.98
N TRP A 165 3.05 -16.81 -8.11
CA TRP A 165 3.07 -17.80 -9.16
C TRP A 165 4.49 -18.32 -9.33
N ASP A 166 4.63 -19.64 -9.37
CA ASP A 166 5.90 -20.24 -9.79
C ASP A 166 5.94 -20.29 -11.32
N ILE A 167 6.87 -19.55 -11.91
CA ILE A 167 7.05 -19.47 -13.35
C ILE A 167 8.18 -20.43 -13.75
N PRO A 168 7.87 -21.58 -14.38
CA PRO A 168 8.89 -22.53 -14.79
C PRO A 168 9.80 -21.95 -15.88
N ALA A 169 11.08 -22.31 -15.84
CA ALA A 169 12.02 -21.97 -16.91
C ALA A 169 11.54 -22.55 -18.25
N SER A 170 11.47 -21.71 -19.28
CA SER A 170 10.98 -22.05 -20.63
C SER A 170 9.53 -22.55 -20.69
N GLY A 171 8.78 -22.48 -19.59
CA GLY A 171 7.38 -22.90 -19.56
C GLY A 171 6.41 -21.72 -19.58
N VAL A 172 5.13 -22.04 -19.78
CA VAL A 172 4.03 -21.07 -19.75
C VAL A 172 3.16 -21.38 -18.54
N ASN A 173 3.01 -20.39 -17.65
CA ASN A 173 2.01 -20.43 -16.60
C ASN A 173 0.83 -19.53 -17.01
N GLU A 174 -0.40 -20.04 -16.94
CA GLU A 174 -1.59 -19.28 -17.32
C GLU A 174 -2.36 -18.83 -16.09
N ILE A 175 -2.61 -17.53 -15.99
CA ILE A 175 -3.50 -16.98 -14.97
C ILE A 175 -4.92 -17.01 -15.50
N LYS A 176 -5.79 -17.66 -14.75
CA LYS A 176 -7.24 -17.63 -14.96
C LYS A 176 -7.83 -16.29 -14.50
N ALA A 177 -7.47 -15.22 -15.21
CA ALA A 177 -8.01 -13.89 -14.98
C ALA A 177 -8.17 -13.13 -16.30
N GLY A 178 -9.14 -12.23 -16.37
CA GLY A 178 -9.36 -11.38 -17.54
C GLY A 178 -10.72 -11.56 -18.23
N PRO A 179 -10.91 -10.93 -19.40
CA PRO A 179 -12.23 -10.76 -20.01
C PRO A 179 -12.86 -12.05 -20.54
N PRO A 180 -14.19 -12.04 -20.84
CA PRO A 180 -15.10 -10.90 -20.73
C PRO A 180 -15.35 -10.47 -19.28
N PHE A 181 -15.28 -9.17 -19.05
CA PHE A 181 -15.64 -8.55 -17.79
C PHE A 181 -17.15 -8.38 -17.71
N LYS A 182 -17.74 -8.70 -16.56
CA LYS A 182 -19.16 -8.52 -16.26
C LYS A 182 -19.32 -7.48 -15.17
N ALA A 183 -20.19 -6.51 -15.44
CA ALA A 183 -20.73 -5.61 -14.43
C ALA A 183 -22.17 -6.01 -14.14
N SER A 184 -22.51 -6.22 -12.87
CA SER A 184 -23.85 -6.55 -12.40
C SER A 184 -24.19 -5.71 -11.17
N ILE A 185 -25.48 -5.54 -10.90
CA ILE A 185 -25.94 -4.91 -9.65
C ILE A 185 -26.57 -6.01 -8.80
N LYS A 186 -26.03 -6.21 -7.61
CA LYS A 186 -26.64 -7.06 -6.59
C LYS A 186 -27.59 -6.20 -5.76
N ALA A 187 -28.87 -6.54 -5.77
CA ALA A 187 -29.90 -5.91 -4.96
C ALA A 187 -30.19 -6.79 -3.74
N THR A 188 -30.07 -6.22 -2.54
CA THR A 188 -30.41 -6.90 -1.29
C THR A 188 -31.46 -6.10 -0.54
N TYR A 189 -32.62 -6.70 -0.28
CA TYR A 189 -33.67 -6.06 0.54
C TYR A 189 -33.39 -6.30 2.02
N SER A 190 -33.36 -5.22 2.81
CA SER A 190 -33.27 -5.25 4.25
C SER A 190 -34.65 -4.98 4.86
N PRO A 191 -35.33 -6.00 5.42
CA PRO A 191 -36.64 -5.82 6.04
C PRO A 191 -36.57 -4.99 7.34
N VAL A 192 -35.40 -4.88 7.96
CA VAL A 192 -35.20 -4.12 9.21
C VAL A 192 -35.22 -2.61 8.96
N THR A 193 -34.63 -2.18 7.86
CA THR A 193 -34.49 -0.77 7.48
C THR A 193 -35.45 -0.36 6.36
N ASP A 194 -36.26 -1.31 5.87
CA ASP A 194 -37.12 -1.17 4.69
C ASP A 194 -36.38 -0.53 3.50
N SER A 195 -35.16 -1.02 3.23
CA SER A 195 -34.26 -0.46 2.23
C SER A 195 -33.78 -1.53 1.24
N ILE A 196 -33.42 -1.09 0.04
CA ILE A 196 -32.77 -1.93 -0.98
C ILE A 196 -31.34 -1.45 -1.13
N ASP A 197 -30.39 -2.32 -0.81
CA ASP A 197 -28.97 -2.07 -1.02
C ASP A 197 -28.59 -2.51 -2.44
N LEU A 198 -28.13 -1.57 -3.24
CA LEU A 198 -27.63 -1.81 -4.60
C LEU A 198 -26.11 -1.77 -4.58
N VAL A 199 -25.48 -2.92 -4.82
CA VAL A 199 -24.01 -3.04 -4.83
C VAL A 199 -23.54 -3.39 -6.24
N PRO A 200 -22.66 -2.59 -6.87
CA PRO A 200 -22.09 -2.94 -8.14
C PRO A 200 -21.04 -4.04 -7.94
N GLU A 201 -21.23 -5.16 -8.63
CA GLU A 201 -20.29 -6.27 -8.69
C GLU A 201 -19.61 -6.28 -10.05
N TYR A 202 -18.29 -6.40 -10.02
CA TYR A 202 -17.44 -6.43 -11.21
C TYR A 202 -16.62 -7.72 -11.16
N VAL A 203 -16.98 -8.70 -12.00
CA VAL A 203 -16.30 -10.00 -12.06
C VAL A 203 -15.78 -10.29 -13.46
N ASP A 204 -14.61 -10.90 -13.53
CA ASP A 204 -14.02 -11.34 -14.80
C ASP A 204 -14.61 -12.70 -15.26
N ALA A 205 -14.10 -13.26 -16.36
CA ALA A 205 -14.62 -14.51 -16.92
C ALA A 205 -14.48 -15.72 -15.99
N TYR A 206 -13.61 -15.62 -14.97
CA TYR A 206 -13.26 -16.67 -14.03
C TYR A 206 -13.83 -16.41 -12.63
N GLY A 207 -14.63 -15.35 -12.47
CA GLY A 207 -15.24 -14.98 -11.19
C GLY A 207 -14.33 -14.14 -10.28
N ASN A 208 -13.19 -13.65 -10.77
CA ASN A 208 -12.32 -12.79 -9.96
C ASN A 208 -12.89 -11.37 -9.90
N PRO A 209 -12.90 -10.74 -8.72
CA PRO A 209 -13.33 -9.36 -8.59
C PRO A 209 -12.34 -8.39 -9.26
N TYR A 210 -12.85 -7.36 -9.93
CA TYR A 210 -12.03 -6.27 -10.49
C TYR A 210 -12.61 -4.89 -10.16
N LYS A 211 -11.87 -3.82 -10.45
CA LYS A 211 -12.35 -2.44 -10.31
C LYS A 211 -12.30 -1.72 -11.65
N VAL A 212 -13.30 -0.88 -11.92
CA VAL A 212 -13.31 0.01 -13.09
C VAL A 212 -12.81 1.39 -12.63
N CYS A 213 -11.77 1.90 -13.29
CA CYS A 213 -11.25 3.25 -13.03
C CYS A 213 -11.12 4.02 -14.35
N SER A 214 -11.51 5.30 -14.36
CA SER A 214 -11.22 6.21 -15.46
C SER A 214 -9.78 6.74 -15.35
N ASP A 215 -9.11 6.98 -16.49
CA ASP A 215 -7.74 7.51 -16.55
C ASP A 215 -7.61 8.89 -15.84
N ASN A 216 -8.73 9.63 -15.68
CA ASN A 216 -8.82 10.82 -14.83
C ASN A 216 -9.24 10.39 -13.41
N ARG A 217 -8.29 10.48 -12.45
CA ARG A 217 -8.49 10.17 -11.02
C ARG A 217 -9.54 11.04 -10.32
N GLU A 218 -10.08 12.05 -11.01
CA GLU A 218 -11.38 12.64 -10.71
C GLU A 218 -12.48 11.69 -11.18
N GLY A 219 -12.55 10.52 -10.54
CA GLY A 219 -13.55 9.52 -10.88
C GLY A 219 -14.93 10.14 -10.71
N THR A 220 -15.70 10.21 -11.79
CA THR A 220 -17.14 10.39 -11.64
C THR A 220 -17.68 9.06 -11.15
N ALA A 221 -18.30 9.07 -9.97
CA ALA A 221 -18.99 7.92 -9.41
C ALA A 221 -19.85 7.23 -10.49
N PRO A 222 -19.81 5.89 -10.60
CA PRO A 222 -20.65 5.19 -11.56
C PRO A 222 -22.11 5.58 -11.34
N ARG A 223 -22.85 5.77 -12.43
CA ARG A 223 -24.27 6.12 -12.40
C ARG A 223 -25.10 4.88 -12.68
N PHE A 224 -26.30 4.84 -12.11
CA PHE A 224 -27.29 3.82 -12.44
C PHE A 224 -28.61 4.48 -12.85
N GLU A 225 -29.34 3.76 -13.69
CA GLU A 225 -30.71 4.06 -14.09
C GLU A 225 -31.50 2.76 -13.97
N LEU A 226 -32.66 2.83 -13.32
CA LEU A 226 -33.58 1.72 -13.11
C LEU A 226 -34.87 2.03 -13.88
N PHE A 227 -35.26 1.11 -14.74
CA PHE A 227 -36.45 1.21 -15.57
C PHE A 227 -37.47 0.14 -15.14
N ASP A 228 -38.77 0.43 -15.33
CA ASP A 228 -39.82 -0.58 -15.19
C ASP A 228 -39.92 -1.48 -16.43
N GLY A 229 -40.88 -2.41 -16.41
CA GLY A 229 -41.16 -3.31 -17.54
C GLY A 229 -41.61 -2.59 -18.81
N ASP A 230 -42.09 -1.34 -18.69
CA ASP A 230 -42.50 -0.49 -19.81
C ASP A 230 -41.37 0.48 -20.24
N ASN A 231 -40.15 0.25 -19.74
CA ASN A 231 -38.94 1.03 -20.02
C ASN A 231 -39.05 2.50 -19.56
N LYS A 232 -39.88 2.79 -18.56
CA LYS A 232 -39.97 4.11 -17.93
C LYS A 232 -38.98 4.19 -16.78
N LEU A 233 -38.23 5.29 -16.72
CA LEU A 233 -37.26 5.55 -15.66
C LEU A 233 -37.96 5.70 -14.31
N ILE A 234 -37.68 4.79 -13.37
CA ILE A 234 -38.22 4.81 -12.01
C ILE A 234 -37.23 5.48 -11.05
N MET A 235 -35.95 5.20 -11.21
CA MET A 235 -34.90 5.67 -10.30
C MET A 235 -33.61 5.89 -11.05
N ASN A 236 -32.85 6.90 -10.65
CA ASN A 236 -31.46 7.06 -11.07
C ASN A 236 -30.63 7.57 -9.89
N GLY A 237 -29.33 7.38 -9.97
CA GLY A 237 -28.44 7.82 -8.91
C GLY A 237 -26.97 7.63 -9.25
N LYS A 238 -26.13 7.85 -8.24
CA LYS A 238 -24.69 7.65 -8.30
C LYS A 238 -24.30 6.70 -7.18
N PHE A 239 -23.40 5.76 -7.45
CA PHE A 239 -22.78 4.97 -6.41
C PHE A 239 -21.78 5.82 -5.63
N GLU A 240 -21.72 5.69 -4.31
CA GLU A 240 -20.69 6.36 -3.51
C GLU A 240 -19.34 5.65 -3.70
N PHE A 241 -18.24 6.41 -3.64
CA PHE A 241 -16.91 5.81 -3.54
C PHE A 241 -16.70 5.35 -2.10
N GLY A 242 -16.47 4.04 -1.92
CA GLY A 242 -16.01 3.46 -0.66
C GLY A 242 -14.50 3.44 -0.55
#